data_AF-A0A7C7RBN5-F1
#
_entry.id   AF-A0A7C7RBN5-F1
#
_cell.length_a   1.000
_cell.length_b   1.000
_cell.length_c   1.000
_cell.angle_alpha   90.00
_cell.angle_beta   90.00
_cell.angle_gamma   90.00
#
_symmetry.space_group_name_H-M   'P 1'
#
loop_
_entity.id
_entity.type
_entity.pdbx_description
1 polymer ?
#
loop_
_entity_poly.entity_id
_entity_poly.type
_entity_poly.pdbx_seq_one_letter_code
_entity_poly.pdbx_strand_id
1 'polypeptide(L)'
;MKCYNSSPTIKNNSLYGSQWGIYTDNSNAMIKDNSISVGSGAHGIALYNYSYPKICQPYGHNTITGSGQGVRCLSNSKPELGLDESGKWGNNNILTSDYDVYVGSEGITVYARRNWWGGSGPGLYTAPGSEVIWQPELSGPAKIATSGNPATELYRRSSLLLARGNYPEAISGFKRVIEDYPDSKAAESSLVELIFAYREMEEEEQALRYLEDVAAKHSHTPLGDAALRATVPVLSRLDLGEKALARVSALLERFKGTRWERDLLFSKGMIYKYNLREGEKAKQAFEDFLQGYPDDLVGEFAKLELGYDPTGPGREKAGGQGISALSLSQNQPNPFNAQTVISFALPRSTFVRLEVYN
;
A
#
# COMPACT_ATOMS: atom_id res chain seq x y z
N MET A 1 11.53 -5.49 -14.99
CA MET A 1 10.94 -5.84 -13.67
C MET A 1 9.96 -6.99 -13.84
N LYS A 2 9.90 -7.94 -12.90
CA LYS A 2 8.99 -9.10 -12.97
C LYS A 2 8.14 -9.18 -11.70
N CYS A 3 6.84 -9.42 -11.87
CA CYS A 3 5.87 -9.69 -10.83
C CYS A 3 5.29 -11.07 -11.08
N TYR A 4 5.43 -11.95 -10.10
CA TYR A 4 4.87 -13.29 -10.11
C TYR A 4 4.05 -13.44 -8.84
N ASN A 5 2.77 -13.81 -8.96
CA ASN A 5 1.84 -13.95 -7.82
C ASN A 5 1.88 -12.75 -6.85
N SER A 6 2.05 -11.52 -7.36
CA SER A 6 2.27 -10.33 -6.54
C SER A 6 1.71 -9.08 -7.20
N SER A 7 1.13 -8.18 -6.40
CA SER A 7 0.49 -6.95 -6.91
C SER A 7 1.17 -5.68 -6.38
N PRO A 8 2.47 -5.46 -6.68
CA PRO A 8 3.20 -4.31 -6.16
C PRO A 8 2.78 -3.01 -6.83
N THR A 9 3.16 -1.89 -6.21
CA THR A 9 3.15 -0.59 -6.90
C THR A 9 4.51 -0.37 -7.59
N ILE A 10 4.52 -0.27 -8.91
CA ILE A 10 5.71 0.01 -9.72
C ILE A 10 5.64 1.45 -10.19
N LYS A 11 6.51 2.32 -9.66
CA LYS A 11 6.49 3.74 -10.02
C LYS A 11 7.84 4.42 -10.10
N ASN A 12 7.92 5.46 -10.92
CA ASN A 12 9.09 6.34 -11.08
C ASN A 12 10.36 5.62 -11.55
N ASN A 13 10.23 4.68 -12.48
CA ASN A 13 11.38 3.94 -13.03
C ASN A 13 11.67 4.32 -14.48
N SER A 14 12.94 4.26 -14.86
CA SER A 14 13.39 4.30 -16.25
C SER A 14 13.93 2.93 -16.66
N LEU A 15 13.26 2.27 -17.60
CA LEU A 15 13.51 0.90 -18.01
C LEU A 15 13.88 0.87 -19.50
N TYR A 16 15.01 0.25 -19.85
CA TYR A 16 15.49 0.13 -21.23
C TYR A 16 16.37 -1.12 -21.42
N GLY A 17 16.55 -1.57 -22.66
CA GLY A 17 17.53 -2.61 -23.02
C GLY A 17 17.19 -4.05 -22.59
N SER A 18 15.96 -4.31 -22.12
CA SER A 18 15.49 -5.63 -21.70
C SER A 18 14.42 -6.19 -22.66
N GLN A 19 14.25 -7.51 -22.69
CA GLN A 19 13.18 -8.17 -23.48
C GLN A 19 11.76 -7.74 -23.02
N TRP A 20 11.62 -7.34 -21.76
CA TRP A 20 10.42 -6.67 -21.25
C TRP A 20 10.78 -5.55 -20.27
N GLY A 21 9.99 -4.47 -20.27
CA GLY A 21 10.05 -3.44 -19.24
C GLY A 21 9.48 -3.95 -17.92
N ILE A 22 8.17 -4.20 -17.89
CA ILE A 22 7.44 -4.78 -16.76
C ILE A 22 6.78 -6.07 -17.23
N TYR A 23 6.92 -7.14 -16.46
CA TYR A 23 6.28 -8.43 -16.70
C TYR A 23 5.41 -8.79 -15.51
N THR A 24 4.13 -9.10 -15.73
CA THR A 24 3.19 -9.53 -14.70
C THR A 24 2.64 -10.91 -15.03
N ASP A 25 2.69 -11.81 -14.07
CA ASP A 25 2.17 -13.17 -14.20
C ASP A 25 1.33 -13.50 -12.97
N ASN A 26 0.04 -13.77 -13.17
CA ASN A 26 -0.96 -13.91 -12.11
C ASN A 26 -0.87 -12.77 -11.08
N SER A 27 -0.83 -11.54 -11.58
CA SER A 27 -0.42 -10.35 -10.82
C SER A 27 -1.21 -9.11 -11.24
N ASN A 28 -1.63 -8.30 -10.27
CA ASN A 28 -2.44 -7.10 -10.49
C ASN A 28 -1.69 -5.83 -10.06
N ALA A 29 -0.50 -5.63 -10.64
CA ALA A 29 0.38 -4.53 -10.28
C ALA A 29 -0.26 -3.16 -10.54
N MET A 30 0.10 -2.18 -9.72
CA MET A 30 -0.29 -0.78 -9.85
C MET A 30 0.86 -0.02 -10.51
N ILE A 31 0.71 0.36 -11.78
CA ILE A 31 1.83 0.82 -12.63
C ILE A 31 1.67 2.31 -12.94
N LYS A 32 2.62 3.13 -12.45
CA LYS A 32 2.51 4.59 -12.52
C LYS A 32 3.83 5.30 -12.82
N ASP A 33 3.83 6.36 -13.62
CA ASP A 33 4.99 7.26 -13.78
C ASP A 33 6.30 6.55 -14.21
N ASN A 34 6.22 5.51 -15.04
CA ASN A 34 7.42 4.82 -15.54
C ASN A 34 7.74 5.25 -16.98
N SER A 35 9.02 5.33 -17.31
CA SER A 35 9.52 5.52 -18.67
C SER A 35 10.13 4.20 -19.16
N ILE A 36 9.58 3.61 -20.22
CA ILE A 36 9.93 2.29 -20.73
C ILE A 36 10.29 2.42 -22.22
N SER A 37 11.53 2.11 -22.56
CA SER A 37 12.00 2.06 -23.95
C SER A 37 12.24 0.61 -24.36
N VAL A 38 11.61 0.19 -25.45
CA VAL A 38 11.70 -1.19 -25.96
C VAL A 38 12.35 -1.27 -27.34
N GLY A 39 13.16 -2.30 -27.55
CA GLY A 39 13.70 -2.65 -28.87
C GLY A 39 12.80 -3.62 -29.62
N SER A 40 13.21 -4.00 -30.83
CA SER A 40 12.49 -4.98 -31.66
C SER A 40 12.37 -6.33 -30.94
N GLY A 41 11.17 -6.92 -30.98
CA GLY A 41 10.87 -8.18 -30.29
C GLY A 41 10.71 -8.07 -28.78
N ALA A 42 10.85 -6.88 -28.19
CA ALA A 42 10.65 -6.62 -26.76
C ALA A 42 9.26 -6.05 -26.45
N HIS A 43 8.90 -6.03 -25.17
CA HIS A 43 7.56 -5.65 -24.69
C HIS A 43 7.62 -4.61 -23.57
N GLY A 44 6.81 -3.56 -23.63
CA GLY A 44 6.82 -2.52 -22.59
C GLY A 44 6.28 -3.05 -21.28
N ILE A 45 5.01 -3.45 -21.30
CA ILE A 45 4.33 -4.16 -20.22
C ILE A 45 3.76 -5.47 -20.77
N ALA A 46 4.26 -6.60 -20.28
CA ALA A 46 3.83 -7.93 -20.68
C ALA A 46 3.01 -8.59 -19.58
N LEU A 47 1.80 -9.04 -19.92
CA LEU A 47 0.82 -9.61 -19.01
C LEU A 47 0.56 -11.07 -19.35
N TYR A 48 0.60 -11.92 -18.33
CA TYR A 48 0.43 -13.36 -18.45
C TYR A 48 -0.45 -13.90 -17.32
N ASN A 49 -1.14 -15.01 -17.58
CA ASN A 49 -2.03 -15.75 -16.68
C ASN A 49 -2.92 -14.86 -15.79
N TYR A 50 -4.07 -14.41 -16.29
CA TYR A 50 -5.06 -13.68 -15.48
C TYR A 50 -4.48 -12.45 -14.75
N SER A 51 -3.59 -11.71 -15.40
CA SER A 51 -3.06 -10.46 -14.84
C SER A 51 -3.96 -9.28 -15.20
N TYR A 52 -4.31 -8.48 -14.19
CA TYR A 52 -5.19 -7.31 -14.29
C TYR A 52 -4.53 -6.07 -13.68
N PRO A 53 -3.39 -5.60 -14.21
CA PRO A 53 -2.73 -4.44 -13.65
C PRO A 53 -3.56 -3.18 -13.83
N LYS A 54 -3.41 -2.27 -12.87
CA LYS A 54 -4.01 -0.93 -12.91
C LYS A 54 -3.01 0.04 -13.52
N ILE A 55 -3.32 0.51 -14.73
CA ILE A 55 -2.46 1.39 -15.53
C ILE A 55 -3.25 2.66 -15.94
N CYS A 56 -4.31 2.98 -15.21
CA CYS A 56 -5.14 4.18 -15.38
C CYS A 56 -5.35 4.86 -14.02
N GLN A 57 -5.96 6.05 -14.02
CA GLN A 57 -6.13 6.88 -12.82
C GLN A 57 -6.62 6.08 -11.59
N PRO A 58 -5.98 6.21 -10.40
CA PRO A 58 -4.92 7.16 -10.03
C PRO A 58 -3.48 6.75 -10.41
N TYR A 59 -3.33 5.64 -11.14
CA TYR A 59 -2.08 5.19 -11.75
C TYR A 59 -1.99 5.70 -13.20
N GLY A 60 -1.19 5.07 -14.06
CA GLY A 60 -0.97 5.54 -15.43
C GLY A 60 0.22 6.50 -15.54
N HIS A 61 0.21 7.44 -16.49
CA HIS A 61 1.34 8.33 -16.78
C HIS A 61 2.64 7.60 -17.16
N ASN A 62 2.49 6.38 -17.66
CA ASN A 62 3.64 5.64 -18.16
C ASN A 62 3.93 6.09 -19.58
N THR A 63 5.21 6.24 -19.90
CA THR A 63 5.69 6.44 -21.27
C THR A 63 6.29 5.14 -21.75
N ILE A 64 5.72 4.55 -22.79
CA ILE A 64 6.17 3.31 -23.41
C ILE A 64 6.45 3.61 -24.89
N THR A 65 7.72 3.53 -25.28
CA THR A 65 8.15 3.92 -26.62
C THR A 65 9.16 2.94 -27.20
N GLY A 66 9.30 2.92 -28.53
CA GLY A 66 10.39 2.20 -29.22
C GLY A 66 9.89 1.22 -30.27
N SER A 67 10.71 0.24 -30.63
CA SER A 67 10.49 -0.60 -31.81
C SER A 67 9.87 -1.97 -31.54
N GLY A 68 9.29 -2.17 -30.35
CA GLY A 68 8.64 -3.41 -29.94
C GLY A 68 7.13 -3.25 -29.75
N GLN A 69 6.58 -3.96 -28.77
CA GLN A 69 5.17 -3.85 -28.37
C GLN A 69 4.99 -3.02 -27.10
N GLY A 70 3.92 -2.22 -27.02
CA GLY A 70 3.59 -1.39 -25.87
C GLY A 70 3.08 -2.22 -24.68
N VAL A 71 1.81 -2.62 -24.71
CA VAL A 71 1.16 -3.48 -23.72
C VAL A 71 0.71 -4.78 -24.35
N ARG A 72 1.23 -5.91 -23.86
CA ARG A 72 0.95 -7.25 -24.39
C ARG A 72 0.11 -8.06 -23.40
N CYS A 73 -1.06 -8.50 -23.82
CA CYS A 73 -2.02 -9.24 -23.00
C CYS A 73 -2.15 -10.68 -23.50
N LEU A 74 -1.79 -11.65 -22.65
CA LEU A 74 -1.90 -13.09 -22.94
C LEU A 74 -2.60 -13.83 -21.78
N SER A 75 -3.04 -15.05 -22.07
CA SER A 75 -3.65 -15.98 -21.11
C SER A 75 -4.73 -15.33 -20.23
N ASN A 76 -5.75 -14.75 -20.86
CA ASN A 76 -6.92 -14.10 -20.19
C ASN A 76 -6.59 -12.87 -19.33
N SER A 77 -5.44 -12.22 -19.56
CA SER A 77 -5.06 -10.99 -18.87
C SER A 77 -5.81 -9.77 -19.44
N LYS A 78 -6.30 -8.87 -18.57
CA LYS A 78 -7.03 -7.65 -18.97
C LYS A 78 -6.53 -6.44 -18.17
N PRO A 79 -5.71 -5.55 -18.75
CA PRO A 79 -5.26 -4.36 -18.03
C PRO A 79 -6.35 -3.31 -17.93
N GLU A 80 -6.36 -2.56 -16.82
CA GLU A 80 -7.13 -1.32 -16.74
C GLU A 80 -6.31 -0.18 -17.39
N LEU A 81 -6.42 -0.02 -18.71
CA LEU A 81 -5.77 1.04 -19.51
C LEU A 81 -6.66 2.28 -19.72
N GLY A 82 -7.77 2.39 -19.01
CA GLY A 82 -8.72 3.51 -19.08
C GLY A 82 -10.14 3.00 -19.26
N LEU A 83 -10.96 3.13 -18.21
CA LEU A 83 -12.26 2.47 -18.08
C LEU A 83 -13.42 3.27 -18.70
N ASP A 84 -14.55 2.61 -18.90
CA ASP A 84 -15.77 3.12 -19.51
C ASP A 84 -16.73 3.81 -18.52
N GLU A 85 -17.06 3.18 -17.39
CA GLU A 85 -18.14 3.62 -16.48
C GLU A 85 -17.63 4.41 -15.26
N SER A 86 -16.39 4.15 -14.82
CA SER A 86 -15.82 4.77 -13.61
C SER A 86 -15.15 6.13 -13.87
N GLY A 87 -15.12 6.59 -15.13
CA GLY A 87 -14.50 7.86 -15.51
C GLY A 87 -12.97 7.91 -15.34
N LYS A 88 -12.30 6.76 -15.15
CA LYS A 88 -10.83 6.69 -14.99
C LYS A 88 -10.11 6.79 -16.32
N TRP A 89 -9.34 7.84 -16.50
CA TRP A 89 -8.59 8.08 -17.73
C TRP A 89 -7.34 7.21 -17.76
N GLY A 90 -6.99 6.70 -18.94
CA GLY A 90 -5.76 5.93 -19.14
C GLY A 90 -4.52 6.74 -18.78
N ASN A 91 -4.42 7.96 -19.31
CA ASN A 91 -3.32 8.91 -19.06
C ASN A 91 -1.92 8.34 -19.35
N ASN A 92 -1.73 7.42 -20.29
CA ASN A 92 -0.41 6.94 -20.68
C ASN A 92 0.03 7.52 -22.04
N ASN A 93 1.35 7.55 -22.27
CA ASN A 93 1.94 7.71 -23.59
C ASN A 93 2.39 6.35 -24.07
N ILE A 94 1.72 5.77 -25.06
CA ILE A 94 2.09 4.46 -25.60
C ILE A 94 2.22 4.64 -27.10
N LEU A 95 3.46 4.60 -27.60
CA LEU A 95 3.75 4.72 -29.02
C LEU A 95 4.93 3.84 -29.39
N THR A 96 4.62 2.71 -30.00
CA THR A 96 5.55 1.65 -30.37
C THR A 96 5.33 1.22 -31.81
N SER A 97 6.35 0.68 -32.49
CA SER A 97 6.24 0.39 -33.92
C SER A 97 5.56 -0.92 -34.28
N ASP A 98 5.53 -1.92 -33.39
CA ASP A 98 4.86 -3.20 -33.69
C ASP A 98 3.36 -3.09 -33.38
N TYR A 99 3.02 -2.98 -32.09
CA TYR A 99 1.66 -2.81 -31.60
C TYR A 99 1.69 -2.09 -30.25
N ASP A 100 0.93 -1.01 -30.12
CA ASP A 100 0.75 -0.29 -28.86
C ASP A 100 -0.02 -1.14 -27.85
N VAL A 101 -1.05 -1.85 -28.32
CA VAL A 101 -1.77 -2.85 -27.54
C VAL A 101 -1.91 -4.14 -28.34
N TYR A 102 -1.40 -5.23 -27.77
CA TYR A 102 -1.49 -6.57 -28.34
C TYR A 102 -2.36 -7.45 -27.44
N VAL A 103 -3.49 -7.94 -27.93
CA VAL A 103 -4.40 -8.85 -27.21
C VAL A 103 -4.39 -10.21 -27.90
N GLY A 104 -3.68 -11.19 -27.31
CA GLY A 104 -3.50 -12.52 -27.90
C GLY A 104 -4.48 -13.59 -27.41
N SER A 105 -5.35 -13.28 -26.45
CA SER A 105 -6.40 -14.19 -25.98
C SER A 105 -7.73 -13.85 -26.66
N GLU A 106 -8.52 -14.88 -26.99
CA GLU A 106 -9.83 -14.75 -27.63
C GLU A 106 -10.92 -14.30 -26.65
N GLY A 107 -11.93 -13.59 -27.14
CA GLY A 107 -13.09 -13.17 -26.34
C GLY A 107 -12.79 -12.11 -25.26
N ILE A 108 -11.70 -11.34 -25.40
CA ILE A 108 -11.26 -10.36 -24.41
C ILE A 108 -11.51 -8.93 -24.89
N THR A 109 -12.25 -8.16 -24.09
CA THR A 109 -12.35 -6.70 -24.25
C THR A 109 -11.36 -5.99 -23.34
N VAL A 110 -10.54 -5.10 -23.91
CA VAL A 110 -9.64 -4.19 -23.18
C VAL A 110 -10.12 -2.76 -23.38
N TYR A 111 -10.37 -2.04 -22.29
CA TYR A 111 -10.66 -0.61 -22.33
C TYR A 111 -9.36 0.19 -22.24
N ALA A 112 -9.09 1.00 -23.25
CA ALA A 112 -7.86 1.79 -23.40
C ALA A 112 -8.18 3.27 -23.73
N ARG A 113 -9.20 3.82 -23.07
CA ARG A 113 -9.67 5.19 -23.34
C ARG A 113 -8.76 6.25 -22.75
N ARG A 114 -8.65 7.40 -23.44
CA ARG A 114 -7.92 8.60 -22.95
C ARG A 114 -6.43 8.33 -22.65
N ASN A 115 -5.77 7.56 -23.53
CA ASN A 115 -4.31 7.51 -23.63
C ASN A 115 -3.86 8.32 -24.84
N TRP A 116 -2.57 8.63 -24.90
CA TRP A 116 -1.91 9.21 -26.05
C TRP A 116 -1.17 8.12 -26.84
N TRP A 117 -1.33 8.15 -28.16
CA TRP A 117 -1.00 7.12 -29.14
C TRP A 117 -0.22 7.65 -30.36
N GLY A 118 0.38 8.85 -30.31
CA GLY A 118 1.10 9.37 -31.48
C GLY A 118 0.26 10.15 -32.49
N GLY A 119 -0.96 10.58 -32.13
CA GLY A 119 -1.80 11.42 -32.98
C GLY A 119 -2.54 10.72 -34.12
N SER A 120 -2.28 9.43 -34.38
CA SER A 120 -2.98 8.63 -35.41
C SER A 120 -3.82 7.47 -34.83
N GLY A 121 -3.99 7.44 -33.51
CA GLY A 121 -4.64 6.33 -32.80
C GLY A 121 -3.69 5.16 -32.56
N PRO A 122 -4.06 4.18 -31.72
CA PRO A 122 -3.18 3.06 -31.36
C PRO A 122 -2.99 2.08 -32.52
N GLY A 123 -1.78 1.56 -32.67
CA GLY A 123 -1.52 0.32 -33.39
C GLY A 123 -2.00 -0.89 -32.56
N LEU A 124 -2.90 -1.71 -33.12
CA LEU A 124 -3.58 -2.77 -32.38
C LEU A 124 -3.40 -4.15 -33.04
N TYR A 125 -3.28 -5.18 -32.20
CA TYR A 125 -3.54 -6.57 -32.56
C TYR A 125 -4.60 -7.14 -31.62
N THR A 126 -5.59 -7.85 -32.18
CA THR A 126 -6.62 -8.56 -31.42
C THR A 126 -6.84 -9.97 -31.97
N ALA A 127 -6.89 -10.96 -31.07
CA ALA A 127 -7.32 -12.31 -31.40
C ALA A 127 -8.84 -12.35 -31.71
N PRO A 128 -9.34 -13.43 -32.34
CA PRO A 128 -10.77 -13.56 -32.66
C PRO A 128 -11.70 -13.32 -31.45
N GLY A 129 -12.76 -12.56 -31.68
CA GLY A 129 -13.75 -12.22 -30.64
C GLY A 129 -13.26 -11.24 -29.57
N SER A 130 -12.03 -10.73 -29.68
CA SER A 130 -11.47 -9.73 -28.77
C SER A 130 -11.58 -8.33 -29.36
N GLU A 131 -11.61 -7.32 -28.49
CA GLU A 131 -11.73 -5.92 -28.90
C GLU A 131 -10.90 -5.02 -27.97
N VAL A 132 -10.32 -3.96 -28.54
CA VAL A 132 -9.75 -2.87 -27.75
C VAL A 132 -10.63 -1.64 -27.95
N ILE A 133 -11.36 -1.26 -26.90
CA ILE A 133 -12.22 -0.08 -26.91
C ILE A 133 -11.37 1.11 -26.51
N TRP A 134 -11.01 1.92 -27.49
CA TRP A 134 -10.24 3.15 -27.32
C TRP A 134 -11.09 4.37 -27.70
N GLN A 135 -10.68 5.54 -27.23
CA GLN A 135 -11.26 6.82 -27.61
C GLN A 135 -10.11 7.77 -27.98
N PRO A 136 -10.26 8.62 -29.02
CA PRO A 136 -9.29 9.66 -29.36
C PRO A 136 -9.01 10.65 -28.23
N GLU A 137 -7.99 11.46 -28.44
CA GLU A 137 -6.92 11.77 -27.50
C GLU A 137 -7.15 13.02 -26.62
N LEU A 138 -6.43 13.06 -25.50
CA LEU A 138 -5.87 14.32 -24.97
C LEU A 138 -5.15 15.04 -26.13
N SER A 139 -5.21 16.36 -26.25
CA SER A 139 -4.66 17.13 -27.39
C SER A 139 -3.12 17.09 -27.57
N GLY A 140 -2.43 16.20 -26.84
CA GLY A 140 -0.98 15.98 -26.87
C GLY A 140 -0.59 14.88 -25.87
N PRO A 141 0.72 14.52 -25.76
CA PRO A 141 1.19 13.50 -24.84
C PRO A 141 0.60 13.68 -23.45
N ALA A 142 0.15 12.58 -22.85
CA ALA A 142 -0.13 12.50 -21.43
C ALA A 142 1.11 13.00 -20.69
N LYS A 143 1.06 14.26 -20.27
CA LYS A 143 2.06 14.81 -19.38
C LYS A 143 1.99 13.97 -18.11
N ILE A 144 3.13 13.77 -17.45
CA ILE A 144 3.08 13.54 -16.01
C ILE A 144 2.22 14.68 -15.51
N ALA A 145 1.02 14.37 -15.03
CA ALA A 145 0.36 15.33 -14.21
C ALA A 145 1.33 15.48 -13.05
N THR A 146 2.09 16.59 -13.01
CA THR A 146 2.58 17.15 -11.76
C THR A 146 1.34 17.58 -10.97
N SER A 147 0.44 16.64 -10.70
CA SER A 147 -0.64 16.72 -9.75
C SER A 147 -0.14 16.02 -8.49
N GLY A 148 1.04 16.43 -8.04
CA GLY A 148 1.09 16.88 -6.68
C GLY A 148 0.66 18.33 -6.71
N ASN A 149 -0.43 18.71 -6.02
CA ASN A 149 -0.50 20.08 -5.48
C ASN A 149 0.91 20.44 -4.95
N PRO A 150 1.43 21.67 -5.10
CA PRO A 150 2.75 22.07 -4.61
C PRO A 150 3.14 21.48 -3.22
N ALA A 151 2.15 21.27 -2.34
CA ALA A 151 2.24 20.47 -1.11
C ALA A 151 2.90 19.07 -1.28
N THR A 152 2.41 18.26 -2.22
CA THR A 152 2.84 16.87 -2.45
C THR A 152 4.24 16.80 -3.05
N GLU A 153 4.62 17.74 -3.93
CA GLU A 153 5.99 17.75 -4.47
C GLU A 153 7.00 18.19 -3.40
N LEU A 154 6.63 19.19 -2.60
CA LEU A 154 7.47 19.62 -1.48
C LEU A 154 7.62 18.49 -0.45
N TYR A 155 6.53 17.81 -0.10
CA TYR A 155 6.55 16.61 0.74
C TYR A 155 7.47 15.52 0.16
N ARG A 156 7.35 15.17 -1.12
CA ARG A 156 8.18 14.13 -1.75
C ARG A 156 9.68 14.48 -1.69
N ARG A 157 10.02 15.75 -1.90
CA ARG A 157 11.40 16.23 -1.79
C ARG A 157 11.93 16.10 -0.35
N SER A 158 11.11 16.47 0.63
CA SER A 158 11.43 16.29 2.05
C SER A 158 11.61 14.83 2.45
N SER A 159 10.73 13.94 1.99
CA SER A 159 10.85 12.50 2.24
C SER A 159 12.12 11.90 1.62
N LEU A 160 12.59 12.42 0.48
CA LEU A 160 13.88 12.02 -0.10
C LEU A 160 15.08 12.49 0.73
N LEU A 161 15.00 13.68 1.33
CA LEU A 161 16.02 14.17 2.26
C LEU A 161 16.03 13.32 3.53
N LEU A 162 14.86 13.00 4.06
CA LEU A 162 14.68 12.10 5.21
C LEU A 162 15.33 10.73 4.95
N ALA A 163 15.03 10.12 3.79
CA ALA A 163 15.58 8.82 3.40
C ALA A 163 17.10 8.80 3.22
N ARG A 164 17.72 9.98 3.00
CA ARG A 164 19.18 10.15 2.91
C ARG A 164 19.83 10.46 4.26
N GLY A 165 19.05 10.46 5.35
CA GLY A 165 19.49 10.85 6.68
C GLY A 165 19.71 12.36 6.84
N ASN A 166 19.27 13.17 5.88
CA ASN A 166 19.40 14.62 5.97
C ASN A 166 18.22 15.23 6.75
N TYR A 167 18.18 14.94 8.05
CA TYR A 167 17.05 15.23 8.93
C TYR A 167 16.71 16.72 9.06
N PRO A 168 17.67 17.66 9.22
CA PRO A 168 17.33 19.08 9.39
C PRO A 168 16.60 19.67 8.18
N GLU A 169 17.07 19.39 6.97
CA GLU A 169 16.46 19.86 5.73
C GLU A 169 15.13 19.15 5.44
N ALA A 170 15.01 17.87 5.80
CA ALA A 170 13.75 17.15 5.73
C ALA A 170 12.70 17.82 6.63
N ILE A 171 13.03 18.08 7.89
CA ILE A 171 12.19 18.80 8.86
C ILE A 171 11.78 20.15 8.28
N SER A 172 12.74 20.94 7.80
CA SER A 172 12.45 22.26 7.21
C SER A 172 11.42 22.18 6.08
N GLY A 173 11.58 21.23 5.16
CA GLY A 173 10.63 21.09 4.07
C GLY A 173 9.26 20.54 4.52
N PHE A 174 9.20 19.62 5.49
CA PHE A 174 7.92 19.17 6.07
C PHE A 174 7.16 20.29 6.78
N LYS A 175 7.86 21.15 7.53
CA LYS A 175 7.27 22.34 8.14
C LYS A 175 6.65 23.26 7.09
N ARG A 176 7.36 23.50 5.98
CA ARG A 176 6.81 24.28 4.86
C ARG A 176 5.57 23.62 4.23
N VAL A 177 5.51 22.29 4.13
CA VAL A 177 4.28 21.62 3.65
C VAL A 177 3.10 21.92 4.57
N ILE A 178 3.32 21.86 5.88
CA ILE A 178 2.30 22.10 6.91
C ILE A 178 1.85 23.57 6.90
N GLU A 179 2.78 24.51 6.77
CA GLU A 179 2.53 25.95 6.82
C GLU A 179 1.91 26.48 5.51
N ASP A 180 2.44 26.08 4.36
CA ASP A 180 2.01 26.60 3.06
C ASP A 180 0.75 25.87 2.54
N TYR A 181 0.49 24.63 2.99
CA TYR A 181 -0.59 23.78 2.48
C TYR A 181 -1.35 23.01 3.57
N PRO A 182 -1.91 23.70 4.58
CA PRO A 182 -2.46 23.06 5.78
C PRO A 182 -3.66 22.13 5.52
N ASP A 183 -4.45 22.41 4.47
CA ASP A 183 -5.62 21.59 4.11
C ASP A 183 -5.26 20.36 3.27
N SER A 184 -3.98 20.18 2.93
CA SER A 184 -3.52 19.08 2.09
C SER A 184 -3.33 17.80 2.90
N LYS A 185 -3.57 16.64 2.27
CA LYS A 185 -3.18 15.35 2.86
C LYS A 185 -1.67 15.21 3.06
N ALA A 186 -0.87 15.97 2.31
CA ALA A 186 0.57 16.05 2.48
C ALA A 186 0.97 16.75 3.80
N ALA A 187 0.16 17.68 4.32
CA ALA A 187 0.41 18.28 5.63
C ALA A 187 0.21 17.27 6.76
N GLU A 188 -0.87 16.49 6.74
CA GLU A 188 -1.09 15.40 7.72
C GLU A 188 0.05 14.36 7.65
N SER A 189 0.50 13.96 6.46
CA SER A 189 1.63 13.03 6.30
C SER A 189 2.97 13.61 6.75
N SER A 190 3.19 14.90 6.50
CA SER A 190 4.39 15.62 6.93
C SER A 190 4.56 15.62 8.45
N LEU A 191 3.48 15.67 9.23
CA LEU A 191 3.56 15.60 10.70
C LEU A 191 4.24 14.30 11.16
N VAL A 192 3.89 13.16 10.56
CA VAL A 192 4.42 11.85 10.94
C VAL A 192 5.92 11.74 10.63
N GLU A 193 6.31 12.14 9.42
CA GLU A 193 7.70 12.07 8.98
C GLU A 193 8.60 13.09 9.71
N LEU A 194 8.05 14.25 10.06
CA LEU A 194 8.73 15.23 10.90
C LEU A 194 8.98 14.70 12.32
N ILE A 195 8.02 14.02 12.94
CA ILE A 195 8.21 13.38 14.26
C ILE A 195 9.31 12.32 14.19
N PHE A 196 9.30 11.51 13.13
CA PHE A 196 10.35 10.52 12.90
C PHE A 196 11.73 11.21 12.79
N ALA A 197 11.85 12.24 11.95
CA ALA A 197 13.11 12.97 11.78
C ALA A 197 13.64 13.55 13.10
N TYR A 198 12.78 14.17 13.90
CA TYR A 198 13.14 14.71 15.20
C TYR A 198 13.61 13.60 16.16
N ARG A 199 12.99 12.43 16.12
CA ARG A 199 13.42 11.30 16.95
C ARG A 199 14.79 10.77 16.55
N GLU A 200 15.07 10.65 15.25
CA GLU A 200 16.41 10.23 14.77
C GLU A 200 17.51 11.24 15.14
N MET A 201 17.13 12.48 15.46
CA MET A 201 18.02 13.52 15.97
C MET A 201 18.04 13.62 17.51
N GLU A 202 17.30 12.78 18.23
CA GLU A 202 17.12 12.85 19.70
C GLU A 202 16.51 14.20 20.18
N GLU A 203 15.68 14.83 19.34
CA GLU A 203 15.07 16.15 19.57
C GLU A 203 13.54 16.07 19.77
N GLU A 204 13.05 15.06 20.49
CA GLU A 204 11.61 14.80 20.65
C GLU A 204 10.84 15.95 21.35
N GLU A 205 11.47 16.70 22.27
CA GLU A 205 10.83 17.87 22.88
C GLU A 205 10.58 18.99 21.86
N GLN A 206 11.41 19.10 20.82
CA GLN A 206 11.18 20.04 19.73
C GLN A 206 9.99 19.63 18.88
N ALA A 207 9.88 18.33 18.57
CA ALA A 207 8.70 17.78 17.88
C ALA A 207 7.43 18.07 18.66
N LEU A 208 7.43 17.80 19.97
CA LEU A 208 6.26 18.07 20.83
C LEU A 208 5.86 19.55 20.78
N ARG A 209 6.81 20.49 20.96
CA ARG A 209 6.51 21.93 20.89
C ARG A 209 5.93 22.33 19.54
N TYR A 210 6.46 21.80 18.44
CA TYR A 210 5.96 22.12 17.11
C TYR A 210 4.54 21.56 16.87
N LEU A 211 4.25 20.34 17.33
CA LEU A 211 2.92 19.75 17.22
C LEU A 211 1.87 20.53 18.03
N GLU A 212 2.21 20.97 19.25
CA GLU A 212 1.31 21.81 20.07
C GLU A 212 1.02 23.16 19.38
N ASP A 213 2.02 23.76 18.74
CA ASP A 213 1.86 25.00 17.96
C ASP A 213 0.95 24.79 16.74
N VAL A 214 1.15 23.73 15.96
CA VAL A 214 0.28 23.37 14.82
C VAL A 214 -1.15 23.10 15.29
N ALA A 215 -1.31 22.36 16.39
CA ALA A 215 -2.61 22.08 16.99
C ALA A 215 -3.37 23.35 17.41
N ALA A 216 -2.67 24.31 18.03
CA ALA A 216 -3.24 25.57 18.45
C ALA A 216 -3.62 26.46 17.24
N LYS A 217 -2.71 26.60 16.26
CA LYS A 217 -2.93 27.42 15.05
C LYS A 217 -4.05 26.88 14.17
N HIS A 218 -4.16 25.56 14.04
CA HIS A 218 -5.15 24.89 13.19
C HIS A 218 -6.26 24.24 14.02
N SER A 219 -6.65 24.88 15.14
CA SER A 219 -7.68 24.34 16.03
C SER A 219 -8.99 24.07 15.27
N HIS A 220 -9.64 22.94 15.59
CA HIS A 220 -10.90 22.50 14.97
C HIS A 220 -10.82 22.18 13.47
N THR A 221 -9.63 21.93 12.95
CA THR A 221 -9.41 21.42 11.59
C THR A 221 -8.88 19.98 11.64
N PRO A 222 -9.00 19.20 10.53
CA PRO A 222 -8.39 17.87 10.45
C PRO A 222 -6.87 17.85 10.72
N LEU A 223 -6.15 18.90 10.32
CA LEU A 223 -4.72 19.03 10.57
C LEU A 223 -4.41 19.25 12.05
N GLY A 224 -5.13 20.17 12.71
CA GLY A 224 -4.97 20.39 14.14
C GLY A 224 -5.33 19.15 14.97
N ASP A 225 -6.36 18.42 14.55
CA ASP A 225 -6.74 17.14 15.13
C ASP A 225 -5.66 16.07 14.97
N ALA A 226 -5.06 15.98 13.77
CA ALA A 226 -3.94 15.09 13.51
C ALA A 226 -2.72 15.45 14.39
N ALA A 227 -2.40 16.74 14.51
CA ALA A 227 -1.29 17.22 15.35
C ALA A 227 -1.53 16.90 16.84
N LEU A 228 -2.73 17.17 17.36
CA LEU A 228 -3.10 16.83 18.75
C LEU A 228 -3.01 15.34 19.05
N ARG A 229 -3.46 14.48 18.14
CA ARG A 229 -3.34 13.02 18.33
C ARG A 229 -1.88 12.57 18.27
N ALA A 230 -1.08 13.17 17.39
CA ALA A 230 0.34 12.83 17.23
C ALA A 230 1.20 13.18 18.46
N THR A 231 0.75 14.09 19.34
CA THR A 231 1.46 14.36 20.60
C THR A 231 1.42 13.21 21.59
N VAL A 232 0.38 12.36 21.57
CA VAL A 232 0.20 11.27 22.53
C VAL A 232 1.41 10.32 22.56
N PRO A 233 1.82 9.72 21.42
CA PRO A 233 3.00 8.85 21.41
C PRO A 233 4.31 9.60 21.69
N VAL A 234 4.40 10.90 21.37
CA VAL A 234 5.59 11.73 21.68
C VAL A 234 5.72 11.95 23.20
N LEU A 235 4.61 12.32 23.86
CA LEU A 235 4.55 12.47 25.32
C LEU A 235 4.91 11.16 26.04
N SER A 236 4.42 10.03 25.53
CA SER A 236 4.74 8.70 26.07
C SER A 236 6.24 8.38 25.95
N ARG A 237 6.89 8.68 24.81
CA ARG A 237 8.34 8.44 24.64
C ARG A 237 9.22 9.37 25.47
N LEU A 238 8.76 10.58 25.75
CA LEU A 238 9.41 11.52 26.67
C LEU A 238 9.19 11.18 28.16
N ASP A 239 8.61 10.01 28.45
CA ASP A 239 8.26 9.55 29.81
C ASP A 239 7.28 10.49 30.56
N LEU A 240 6.45 11.21 29.81
CA LEU A 240 5.43 12.12 30.34
C LEU A 240 4.05 11.43 30.37
N GLY A 241 3.99 10.25 30.99
CA GLY A 241 2.80 9.38 31.00
C GLY A 241 1.51 10.08 31.45
N GLU A 242 1.55 10.85 32.54
CA GLU A 242 0.39 11.57 33.07
C GLU A 242 -0.15 12.61 32.07
N LYS A 243 0.76 13.33 31.40
CA LYS A 243 0.37 14.30 30.36
C LYS A 243 -0.19 13.60 29.13
N ALA A 244 0.38 12.46 28.74
CA ALA A 244 -0.12 11.65 27.65
C ALA A 244 -1.54 11.15 27.94
N LEU A 245 -1.80 10.69 29.17
CA LEU A 245 -3.12 10.22 29.59
C LEU A 245 -4.16 11.34 29.65
N ALA A 246 -3.79 12.52 30.17
CA ALA A 246 -4.65 13.70 30.14
C ALA A 246 -5.02 14.08 28.69
N ARG A 247 -4.03 14.04 27.77
CA ARG A 247 -4.26 14.29 26.35
C ARG A 247 -5.21 13.25 25.73
N VAL A 248 -5.00 11.96 25.98
CA VAL A 248 -5.90 10.89 25.49
C VAL A 248 -7.32 11.10 25.99
N SER A 249 -7.49 11.44 27.27
CA SER A 249 -8.81 11.65 27.87
C SER A 249 -9.56 12.80 27.21
N ALA A 250 -8.89 13.93 26.96
CA ALA A 250 -9.49 15.06 26.24
C ALA A 250 -9.85 14.71 24.78
N LEU A 251 -9.03 13.89 24.11
CA LEU A 251 -9.26 13.48 22.72
C LEU A 251 -10.38 12.42 22.60
N LEU A 252 -10.57 11.55 23.59
CA LEU A 252 -11.67 10.58 23.59
C LEU A 252 -13.04 11.26 23.62
N GLU A 253 -13.21 12.30 24.43
CA GLU A 253 -14.46 13.09 24.43
C GLU A 253 -14.71 13.74 23.06
N ARG A 254 -13.65 14.23 22.42
CA ARG A 254 -13.72 14.91 21.12
C ARG A 254 -13.97 13.96 19.94
N PHE A 255 -13.41 12.75 19.97
CA PHE A 255 -13.41 11.82 18.84
C PHE A 255 -14.30 10.61 19.03
N LYS A 256 -15.18 10.63 20.04
CA LYS A 256 -16.17 9.59 20.32
C LYS A 256 -16.98 9.23 19.07
N GLY A 257 -17.11 7.94 18.78
CA GLY A 257 -17.83 7.40 17.61
C GLY A 257 -17.09 7.57 16.28
N THR A 258 -15.87 8.12 16.28
CA THR A 258 -15.03 8.19 15.07
C THR A 258 -14.02 7.05 15.04
N ARG A 259 -13.41 6.81 13.87
CA ARG A 259 -12.34 5.81 13.72
C ARG A 259 -11.13 6.02 14.65
N TRP A 260 -10.97 7.22 15.24
CA TRP A 260 -9.85 7.57 16.09
C TRP A 260 -10.05 7.21 17.56
N GLU A 261 -11.31 7.05 18.02
CA GLU A 261 -11.61 6.65 19.39
C GLU A 261 -10.94 5.32 19.73
N ARG A 262 -11.03 4.35 18.81
CA ARG A 262 -10.34 3.06 18.88
C ARG A 262 -8.83 3.21 19.17
N ASP A 263 -8.11 4.00 18.37
CA ASP A 263 -6.65 4.15 18.49
C ASP A 263 -6.26 4.82 19.83
N LEU A 264 -7.12 5.71 20.33
CA LEU A 264 -6.94 6.41 21.60
C LEU A 264 -7.20 5.49 22.80
N LEU A 265 -8.21 4.61 22.74
CA LEU A 265 -8.46 3.59 23.77
C LEU A 265 -7.29 2.61 23.88
N PHE A 266 -6.74 2.16 22.75
CA PHE A 266 -5.54 1.32 22.76
C PHE A 266 -4.35 2.06 23.37
N SER A 267 -4.11 3.31 22.94
CA SER A 267 -3.05 4.15 23.48
C SER A 267 -3.18 4.36 24.99
N LYS A 268 -4.42 4.52 25.50
CA LYS A 268 -4.71 4.63 26.94
C LYS A 268 -4.21 3.40 27.70
N GLY A 269 -4.50 2.19 27.21
CA GLY A 269 -4.01 0.94 27.80
C GLY A 269 -2.49 0.84 27.80
N MET A 270 -1.85 1.19 26.68
CA MET A 270 -0.38 1.20 26.58
C MET A 270 0.27 2.19 27.56
N ILE A 271 -0.28 3.40 27.70
CA ILE A 271 0.24 4.41 28.63
C ILE A 271 0.11 3.94 30.08
N TYR A 272 -1.05 3.39 30.47
CA TYR A 272 -1.20 2.82 31.82
C TYR A 272 -0.21 1.69 32.08
N LYS A 273 -0.02 0.79 31.11
CA LYS A 273 0.85 -0.38 31.27
C LYS A 273 2.33 0.00 31.37
N TYR A 274 2.81 0.80 30.41
CA TYR A 274 4.24 0.99 30.20
C TYR A 274 4.79 2.28 30.82
N ASN A 275 4.05 3.38 30.78
CA ASN A 275 4.48 4.64 31.38
C ASN A 275 4.15 4.71 32.86
N LEU A 276 2.89 4.42 33.22
CA LEU A 276 2.41 4.60 34.59
C LEU A 276 2.51 3.34 35.46
N ARG A 277 2.73 2.17 34.84
CA ARG A 277 2.81 0.86 35.51
C ARG A 277 1.56 0.51 36.32
N GLU A 278 0.40 0.99 35.88
CA GLU A 278 -0.90 0.75 36.50
C GLU A 278 -1.63 -0.41 35.80
N GLY A 279 -1.22 -1.65 36.11
CA GLY A 279 -1.67 -2.86 35.41
C GLY A 279 -3.20 -3.04 35.36
N GLU A 280 -3.92 -2.78 36.46
CA GLU A 280 -5.39 -2.92 36.49
C GLU A 280 -6.09 -1.90 35.60
N LYS A 281 -5.61 -0.64 35.58
CA LYS A 281 -6.18 0.39 34.69
C LYS A 281 -5.85 0.11 33.22
N ALA A 282 -4.66 -0.43 32.96
CA ALA A 282 -4.29 -0.88 31.62
C ALA A 282 -5.21 -2.00 31.13
N LYS A 283 -5.45 -2.99 31.98
CA LYS A 283 -6.37 -4.10 31.71
C LYS A 283 -7.77 -3.58 31.36
N GLN A 284 -8.34 -2.73 32.20
CA GLN A 284 -9.66 -2.13 31.95
C GLN A 284 -9.68 -1.38 30.61
N ALA A 285 -8.66 -0.60 30.29
CA ALA A 285 -8.62 0.15 29.03
C ALA A 285 -8.55 -0.76 27.79
N PHE A 286 -7.85 -1.90 27.86
CA PHE A 286 -7.85 -2.89 26.78
C PHE A 286 -9.18 -3.66 26.69
N GLU A 287 -9.84 -3.94 27.81
CA GLU A 287 -11.18 -4.54 27.83
C GLU A 287 -12.23 -3.59 27.22
N ASP A 288 -12.20 -2.30 27.58
CA ASP A 288 -13.04 -1.26 26.98
C ASP A 288 -12.84 -1.18 25.46
N PHE A 289 -11.58 -1.26 25.01
CA PHE A 289 -11.24 -1.34 23.58
C PHE A 289 -11.90 -2.56 22.92
N LEU A 290 -11.75 -3.75 23.51
CA LEU A 290 -12.26 -5.00 22.93
C LEU A 290 -13.78 -5.07 22.94
N GLN A 291 -14.44 -4.45 23.92
CA GLN A 291 -15.89 -4.35 23.97
C GLN A 291 -16.43 -3.41 22.90
N GLY A 292 -15.80 -2.25 22.71
CA GLY A 292 -16.20 -1.28 21.70
C GLY A 292 -15.85 -1.69 20.26
N TYR A 293 -14.76 -2.45 20.10
CA TYR A 293 -14.14 -2.76 18.80
C TYR A 293 -13.72 -4.25 18.69
N PRO A 294 -14.66 -5.21 18.81
CA PRO A 294 -14.35 -6.63 18.97
C PRO A 294 -13.69 -7.29 17.74
N ASP A 295 -13.98 -6.81 16.54
CA ASP A 295 -13.47 -7.34 15.27
C ASP A 295 -12.27 -6.56 14.72
N ASP A 296 -11.71 -5.65 15.52
CA ASP A 296 -10.62 -4.81 15.07
C ASP A 296 -9.27 -5.55 15.04
N LEU A 297 -8.47 -5.28 14.00
CA LEU A 297 -7.13 -5.86 13.85
C LEU A 297 -6.18 -5.48 14.98
N VAL A 298 -6.36 -4.29 15.59
CA VAL A 298 -5.61 -3.86 16.78
C VAL A 298 -6.07 -4.63 18.04
N GLY A 299 -7.26 -5.23 18.01
CA GLY A 299 -7.78 -6.06 19.09
C GLY A 299 -6.94 -7.32 19.35
N GLU A 300 -6.25 -7.86 18.36
CA GLU A 300 -5.31 -8.96 18.59
C GLU A 300 -4.10 -8.50 19.43
N PHE A 301 -3.62 -7.26 19.26
CA PHE A 301 -2.59 -6.70 20.14
C PHE A 301 -3.13 -6.44 21.55
N ALA A 302 -4.34 -5.90 21.69
CA ALA A 302 -4.95 -5.71 23.01
C ALA A 302 -5.10 -7.05 23.76
N LYS A 303 -5.47 -8.13 23.07
CA LYS A 303 -5.49 -9.49 23.62
C LYS A 303 -4.10 -9.98 24.04
N LEU A 304 -3.08 -9.78 23.22
CA LEU A 304 -1.70 -10.12 23.62
C LEU A 304 -1.26 -9.35 24.86
N GLU A 305 -1.58 -8.05 24.94
CA GLU A 305 -1.25 -7.20 26.10
C GLU A 305 -1.96 -7.65 27.38
N LEU A 306 -3.14 -8.25 27.25
CA LEU A 306 -3.92 -8.88 28.32
C LEU A 306 -3.46 -10.31 28.65
N GLY A 307 -2.46 -10.85 27.94
CA GLY A 307 -1.92 -12.18 28.17
C GLY A 307 -2.71 -13.32 27.54
N TYR A 308 -3.61 -13.03 26.59
CA TYR A 308 -4.24 -14.09 25.80
C TYR A 308 -3.20 -14.74 24.89
N ASP A 309 -3.09 -16.07 24.98
CA ASP A 309 -2.25 -16.86 24.10
C ASP A 309 -3.01 -17.21 22.80
N PRO A 310 -2.60 -16.69 21.63
CA PRO A 310 -3.24 -17.02 20.36
C PRO A 310 -3.06 -18.49 19.95
N THR A 311 -2.19 -19.25 20.64
CA THR A 311 -1.92 -20.67 20.41
C THR A 311 -2.62 -21.62 21.38
N GLY A 312 -3.36 -21.09 22.36
CA GLY A 312 -4.19 -21.90 23.25
C GLY A 312 -5.30 -22.63 22.48
N PRO A 313 -5.66 -23.88 22.85
CA PRO A 313 -6.71 -24.66 22.19
C PRO A 313 -8.08 -24.04 22.50
N GLY A 314 -8.45 -23.00 21.76
CA GLY A 314 -9.61 -22.18 22.12
C GLY A 314 -10.15 -21.30 21.01
N ARG A 315 -9.88 -21.62 19.73
CA ARG A 315 -10.66 -21.13 18.59
C ARG A 315 -10.70 -22.19 17.49
N GLU A 316 -11.28 -23.35 17.79
CA GLU A 316 -11.97 -24.09 16.73
C GLU A 316 -13.13 -23.18 16.26
N LYS A 317 -13.03 -22.66 15.04
CA LYS A 317 -14.22 -22.18 14.34
C LYS A 317 -15.15 -23.39 14.17
N ALA A 318 -16.12 -23.49 15.07
CA ALA A 318 -17.29 -24.32 14.86
C ALA A 318 -17.91 -23.92 13.51
N GLY A 319 -17.89 -24.84 12.54
CA GLY A 319 -18.54 -24.65 11.24
C GLY A 319 -17.77 -25.03 9.98
N GLY A 320 -16.60 -25.65 10.06
CA GLY A 320 -15.93 -26.21 8.87
C GLY A 320 -16.03 -27.73 8.85
N GLN A 321 -16.81 -28.31 7.93
CA GLN A 321 -16.74 -29.74 7.61
C GLN A 321 -15.26 -30.18 7.50
N GLY A 322 -14.93 -31.26 8.21
CA GLY A 322 -13.59 -31.85 8.21
C GLY A 322 -13.12 -32.18 6.79
N ILE A 323 -11.82 -32.04 6.56
CA ILE A 323 -11.19 -32.35 5.27
C ILE A 323 -11.21 -33.88 5.12
N SER A 324 -12.06 -34.40 4.24
CA SER A 324 -12.21 -35.84 3.98
C SER A 324 -11.16 -36.41 3.02
N ALA A 325 -10.30 -35.57 2.43
CA ALA A 325 -9.31 -35.98 1.45
C ALA A 325 -7.96 -35.28 1.70
N LEU A 326 -7.17 -35.84 2.61
CA LEU A 326 -5.73 -35.59 2.71
C LEU A 326 -5.03 -36.79 2.08
N SER A 327 -4.27 -36.59 1.00
CA SER A 327 -3.43 -37.65 0.42
C SER A 327 -1.97 -37.39 0.73
N LEU A 328 -1.34 -38.32 1.44
CA LEU A 328 0.11 -38.37 1.61
C LEU A 328 0.69 -39.21 0.47
N SER A 329 1.61 -38.63 -0.29
CA SER A 329 2.38 -39.43 -1.26
C SER A 329 3.34 -40.34 -0.50
N GLN A 330 3.40 -41.63 -0.86
CA GLN A 330 4.33 -42.57 -0.25
C GLN A 330 5.77 -42.06 -0.37
N ASN A 331 6.49 -42.14 0.75
CA ASN A 331 7.86 -41.70 0.85
C ASN A 331 8.67 -42.90 1.32
N GLN A 332 9.35 -43.59 0.39
CA GLN A 332 10.21 -44.72 0.77
C GLN A 332 11.51 -44.16 1.36
N PRO A 333 11.84 -44.45 2.63
CA PRO A 333 13.07 -43.97 3.23
C PRO A 333 14.26 -44.56 2.46
N ASN A 334 15.14 -43.72 1.95
CA ASN A 334 16.42 -44.17 1.43
C ASN A 334 17.33 -44.51 2.62
N PRO A 335 17.76 -45.77 2.81
CA PRO A 335 18.57 -46.17 3.97
C PRO A 335 19.96 -45.52 4.02
N PHE A 336 20.39 -44.83 2.96
CA PHE A 336 21.67 -44.13 2.88
C PHE A 336 21.55 -42.60 2.89
N ASN A 337 20.36 -42.05 3.10
CA ASN A 337 20.15 -40.60 3.20
C ASN A 337 19.23 -40.26 4.38
N ALA A 338 19.75 -39.53 5.38
CA ALA A 338 19.02 -39.13 6.59
C ALA A 338 17.98 -38.00 6.35
N GLN A 339 17.63 -37.76 5.08
CA GLN A 339 16.72 -36.71 4.66
C GLN A 339 15.60 -37.31 3.82
N THR A 340 14.38 -36.85 4.06
CA THR A 340 13.20 -37.29 3.35
C THR A 340 12.28 -36.11 3.03
N VAL A 341 11.51 -36.19 1.95
CA VAL A 341 10.63 -35.10 1.49
C VAL A 341 9.16 -35.51 1.64
N ILE A 342 8.48 -34.95 2.62
CA ILE A 342 7.05 -35.18 2.83
C ILE A 342 6.26 -34.25 1.91
N SER A 343 5.46 -34.83 1.00
CA SER A 343 4.58 -34.07 0.11
C SER A 343 3.10 -34.37 0.42
N PHE A 344 2.27 -33.33 0.42
CA PHE A 344 0.83 -33.41 0.66
C PHE A 344 0.06 -32.44 -0.23
N ALA A 345 -1.23 -32.70 -0.44
CA ALA A 345 -2.13 -31.84 -1.19
C ALA A 345 -3.32 -31.42 -0.33
N LEU A 346 -3.74 -30.16 -0.47
CA LEU A 346 -4.91 -29.61 0.22
C LEU A 346 -5.99 -29.22 -0.79
N PRO A 347 -7.27 -29.54 -0.54
CA PRO A 347 -8.37 -29.16 -1.43
C PRO A 347 -8.74 -27.67 -1.36
N ARG A 348 -8.29 -26.95 -0.32
CA ARG A 348 -8.47 -25.50 -0.14
C ARG A 348 -7.37 -24.92 0.74
N SER A 349 -7.14 -23.61 0.64
CA SER A 349 -6.19 -22.89 1.51
C SER A 349 -6.67 -22.93 2.97
N THR A 350 -5.85 -23.46 3.86
CA THR A 350 -6.12 -23.61 5.30
C THR A 350 -4.81 -23.58 6.08
N PHE A 351 -4.89 -23.38 7.40
CA PHE A 351 -3.74 -23.57 8.28
C PHE A 351 -3.43 -25.07 8.42
N VAL A 352 -2.16 -25.45 8.33
CA VAL A 352 -1.67 -26.82 8.49
C VAL A 352 -0.53 -26.82 9.50
N ARG A 353 -0.58 -27.75 10.46
CA ARG A 353 0.51 -28.05 11.39
C ARG A 353 1.11 -29.40 10.99
N LEU A 354 2.41 -29.45 10.72
CA LEU A 354 3.15 -30.67 10.40
C LEU A 354 4.01 -31.06 11.61
N GLU A 355 3.80 -32.25 12.15
CA GLU A 355 4.55 -32.77 13.30
C GLU A 355 5.26 -34.07 12.88
N VAL A 356 6.55 -34.18 13.21
CA VAL A 356 7.36 -35.39 12.99
C VAL A 356 7.61 -36.00 14.37
N TYR A 357 7.12 -37.22 14.57
CA TYR A 357 7.37 -37.99 15.79
C TYR A 357 8.57 -38.91 15.58
N ASN A 358 9.32 -39.16 16.65
CA ASN A 358 10.42 -40.14 16.67
C ASN A 358 9.90 -41.57 16.84
#